data_AF-A0A2X3LUQ5-F1
#
_entry.id   AF-A0A2X3LUQ5-F1
#
_cell.length_a   1.000
_cell.length_b   1.000
_cell.length_c   1.000
_cell.angle_alpha   90.00
_cell.angle_beta   90.00
_cell.angle_gamma   90.00
#
_symmetry.space_group_name_H-M   'P 1'
#
loop_
_entity.id
_entity.type
_entity.pdbx_description
1 polymer ?
#
loop_
_entity_poly.entity_id
_entity_poly.type
_entity_poly.pdbx_seq_one_letter_code
_entity_poly.pdbx_strand_id
1 'polypeptide(L)'
;MVGKFVEFYGDGLDSLPLADRATIANMSPEYGATCGFFPIDAVTLDYMRLSGRSEDQVELVEKYAKAQGMWRNPGDEPIFTSTLELDMNDVEASLAGPKRPQDRVALPDVPKAFAASNELEVNATHKNRQPVDYVMNGHQYQLPDGAVVIAAITSCTNTSNPSVLMAAGLLAKKAVTLGLKRQPWVKASLAPGSKVVSDYLAKAKLTPYLDELGFNLVGYGCTTCIGNSGPLPILSKRQSKKAI
;
A
#
# COMPACT_ATOMS: atom_id res chain seq x y z
N MET A 1 -14.24 -7.83 13.20
CA MET A 1 -14.05 -9.22 13.68
C MET A 1 -13.36 -9.24 15.06
N VAL A 2 -13.79 -8.39 16.01
CA VAL A 2 -13.05 -8.14 17.26
C VAL A 2 -12.88 -9.39 18.11
N GLY A 3 -11.62 -9.71 18.43
CA GLY A 3 -11.25 -10.86 19.27
C GLY A 3 -11.36 -12.22 18.58
N LYS A 4 -11.57 -12.27 17.25
CA LYS A 4 -11.72 -13.50 16.48
C LYS A 4 -10.56 -13.71 15.50
N PHE A 5 -10.36 -14.96 15.10
CA PHE A 5 -9.49 -15.30 13.97
C PHE A 5 -10.30 -15.18 12.69
N VAL A 6 -9.64 -14.73 11.62
CA VAL A 6 -10.16 -14.74 10.25
C VAL A 6 -9.27 -15.68 9.48
N GLU A 7 -9.81 -16.80 9.04
CA GLU A 7 -9.13 -17.75 8.18
C GLU A 7 -9.69 -17.64 6.77
N PHE A 8 -8.80 -17.51 5.80
CA PHE A 8 -9.15 -17.44 4.39
C PHE A 8 -9.13 -18.84 3.80
N TYR A 9 -10.16 -19.19 3.03
CA TYR A 9 -10.31 -20.50 2.40
C TYR A 9 -10.97 -20.39 1.01
N GLY A 10 -11.14 -21.53 0.33
CA GLY A 10 -11.69 -21.61 -1.03
C GLY A 10 -10.62 -21.68 -2.13
N ASP A 11 -11.04 -22.05 -3.33
CA ASP A 11 -10.13 -22.32 -4.47
C ASP A 11 -9.51 -21.05 -5.06
N GLY A 12 -10.10 -19.89 -4.79
CA GLY A 12 -9.52 -18.59 -5.19
C GLY A 12 -8.11 -18.38 -4.65
N LEU A 13 -7.74 -19.03 -3.54
CA LEU A 13 -6.40 -18.95 -2.95
C LEU A 13 -5.29 -19.50 -3.87
N ASP A 14 -5.58 -20.46 -4.74
CA ASP A 14 -4.59 -21.05 -5.65
C ASP A 14 -4.02 -20.02 -6.63
N SER A 15 -4.82 -19.00 -6.94
CA SER A 15 -4.45 -17.91 -7.84
C SER A 15 -3.83 -16.70 -7.14
N LEU A 16 -3.82 -16.69 -5.80
CA LEU A 16 -3.41 -15.55 -4.99
C LEU A 16 -1.96 -15.71 -4.50
N PRO A 17 -0.99 -14.95 -5.05
CA PRO A 17 0.41 -14.99 -4.63
C PRO A 17 0.59 -14.75 -3.13
N LEU A 18 1.66 -15.32 -2.55
CA LEU A 18 1.93 -15.14 -1.11
C LEU A 18 2.04 -13.67 -0.69
N ALA A 19 2.61 -12.81 -1.56
CA ALA A 19 2.71 -11.40 -1.26
C ALA A 19 1.34 -10.72 -1.07
N ASP A 20 0.33 -11.12 -1.85
CA ASP A 20 -1.03 -10.59 -1.74
C ASP A 20 -1.72 -11.13 -0.47
N ARG A 21 -1.52 -12.42 -0.16
CA ARG A 21 -1.95 -13.01 1.12
C ARG A 21 -1.37 -12.26 2.32
N ALA A 22 -0.08 -11.94 2.27
CA ALA A 22 0.60 -11.18 3.31
C ALA A 22 0.07 -9.74 3.42
N THR A 23 -0.27 -9.08 2.31
CA THR A 23 -0.92 -7.77 2.30
C THR A 23 -2.28 -7.81 3.02
N ILE A 24 -3.11 -8.82 2.73
CA ILE A 24 -4.43 -8.98 3.38
C ILE A 24 -4.30 -9.32 4.86
N ALA A 25 -3.40 -10.24 5.21
CA ALA A 25 -3.15 -10.65 6.60
C ALA A 25 -2.49 -9.53 7.42
N ASN A 26 -1.68 -8.66 6.79
CA ASN A 26 -1.06 -7.53 7.49
C ASN A 26 -2.10 -6.55 8.05
N MET A 27 -3.24 -6.40 7.35
CA MET A 27 -4.30 -5.46 7.74
C MET A 27 -5.29 -6.03 8.78
N SER A 28 -4.98 -7.17 9.42
CA SER A 28 -5.85 -7.77 10.44
C SER A 28 -6.26 -6.85 11.58
N PRO A 29 -5.35 -6.03 12.14
CA PRO A 29 -5.72 -5.07 13.17
C PRO A 29 -6.76 -4.05 12.69
N GLU A 30 -6.71 -3.62 11.42
CA GLU A 30 -7.60 -2.60 10.85
C GLU A 30 -9.06 -3.07 10.74
N TYR A 31 -9.32 -4.36 10.47
CA TYR A 31 -10.66 -4.96 10.55
C TYR A 31 -10.96 -5.64 11.90
N GLY A 32 -10.06 -5.46 12.86
CA GLY A 32 -10.17 -5.87 14.26
C GLY A 32 -9.98 -7.35 14.52
N ALA A 33 -9.48 -8.14 13.57
CA ALA A 33 -9.18 -9.55 13.83
C ALA A 33 -7.92 -9.70 14.68
N THR A 34 -7.89 -10.76 15.50
CA THR A 34 -6.69 -11.15 16.23
C THR A 34 -5.60 -11.68 15.28
N CYS A 35 -6.02 -12.39 14.22
CA CYS A 35 -5.15 -12.98 13.22
C CYS A 35 -5.90 -13.12 11.90
N GLY A 36 -5.23 -12.78 10.79
CA GLY A 36 -5.62 -13.13 9.43
C GLY A 36 -4.74 -14.28 8.97
N PHE A 37 -5.34 -15.45 8.75
CA PHE A 37 -4.63 -16.70 8.54
C PHE A 37 -4.89 -17.24 7.13
N PHE A 38 -3.81 -17.54 6.41
CA PHE A 38 -3.84 -18.29 5.17
C PHE A 38 -3.13 -19.64 5.42
N PRO A 39 -3.76 -20.78 5.12
CA PRO A 39 -3.18 -22.09 5.38
C PRO A 39 -1.98 -22.36 4.47
N ILE A 40 -1.16 -23.34 4.87
CA ILE A 40 0.02 -23.76 4.12
C ILE A 40 -0.42 -24.57 2.89
N ASP A 41 0.14 -24.22 1.73
CA ASP A 41 -0.12 -24.85 0.45
C ASP A 41 1.10 -24.74 -0.50
N ALA A 42 0.92 -25.14 -1.76
CA ALA A 42 1.97 -25.08 -2.77
C ALA A 42 2.53 -23.66 -2.98
N VAL A 43 1.68 -22.63 -2.98
CA VAL A 43 2.11 -21.23 -3.12
C VAL A 43 3.03 -20.81 -1.97
N THR A 44 2.79 -21.34 -0.77
CA THR A 44 3.66 -21.14 0.39
C THR A 44 5.06 -21.71 0.15
N LEU A 45 5.14 -22.94 -0.38
CA LEU A 45 6.42 -23.58 -0.71
C LEU A 45 7.15 -22.87 -1.85
N ASP A 46 6.42 -22.42 -2.87
CA ASP A 46 7.00 -21.67 -4.00
C ASP A 46 7.63 -20.36 -3.52
N TYR A 47 6.97 -19.65 -2.59
CA TYR A 47 7.57 -18.47 -1.98
C TYR A 47 8.80 -18.80 -1.14
N MET A 48 8.80 -19.93 -0.40
CA MET A 48 9.98 -20.36 0.35
C MET A 48 11.17 -20.59 -0.59
N ARG A 49 10.97 -21.27 -1.72
CA ARG A 49 12.00 -21.45 -2.75
C ARG A 49 12.46 -20.11 -3.34
N LEU A 50 11.51 -19.26 -3.73
CA LEU A 50 11.79 -17.92 -4.28
C LEU A 50 12.65 -17.06 -3.36
N SER A 51 12.43 -17.19 -2.04
CA SER A 51 13.14 -16.45 -1.01
C SER A 51 14.41 -17.16 -0.51
N GLY A 52 14.86 -18.20 -1.22
CA GLY A 52 16.16 -18.84 -1.03
C GLY A 52 16.23 -19.86 0.09
N ARG A 53 15.11 -20.44 0.53
CA ARG A 53 15.12 -21.59 1.45
C ARG A 53 15.58 -22.83 0.69
N SER A 54 16.32 -23.72 1.35
CA SER A 54 16.83 -24.95 0.73
C SER A 54 15.69 -25.93 0.42
N GLU A 55 15.86 -26.76 -0.60
CA GLU A 55 14.87 -27.79 -0.94
C GLU A 55 14.63 -28.75 0.24
N ASP A 56 15.65 -29.13 1.00
CA ASP A 56 15.49 -29.96 2.21
C ASP A 56 14.55 -29.30 3.24
N GLN A 57 14.63 -27.98 3.41
CA GLN A 57 13.76 -27.24 4.33
C GLN A 57 12.32 -27.17 3.79
N VAL A 58 12.17 -26.94 2.48
CA VAL A 58 10.86 -26.87 1.81
C VAL A 58 10.16 -28.24 1.89
N GLU A 59 10.88 -29.32 1.61
CA GLU A 59 10.37 -30.69 1.69
C GLU A 59 9.99 -31.08 3.13
N LEU A 60 10.79 -30.67 4.12
CA LEU A 60 10.46 -30.85 5.54
C LEU A 60 9.15 -30.15 5.91
N VAL A 61 8.98 -28.88 5.50
CA VAL A 61 7.76 -28.12 5.78
C VAL A 61 6.54 -28.77 5.14
N GLU A 62 6.65 -29.22 3.89
CA GLU A 62 5.56 -29.91 3.20
C GLU A 62 5.17 -31.21 3.92
N LYS A 63 6.14 -32.08 4.20
CA LYS A 63 5.91 -33.36 4.87
C LYS A 63 5.29 -33.16 6.25
N TYR A 64 5.83 -32.21 7.02
CA TYR A 64 5.31 -31.90 8.35
C TYR A 64 3.89 -31.34 8.29
N ALA A 65 3.63 -30.35 7.43
CA ALA A 65 2.31 -29.75 7.29
C ALA A 65 1.24 -30.79 6.89
N LYS A 66 1.56 -31.68 5.95
CA LYS A 66 0.67 -32.79 5.56
C LYS A 66 0.44 -33.79 6.69
N ALA A 67 1.51 -34.22 7.37
CA ALA A 67 1.41 -35.18 8.47
C ALA A 67 0.60 -34.64 9.67
N GLN A 68 0.62 -33.32 9.89
CA GLN A 68 -0.13 -32.65 10.96
C GLN A 68 -1.54 -32.19 10.54
N GLY A 69 -1.95 -32.43 9.29
CA GLY A 69 -3.25 -31.96 8.79
C GLY A 69 -3.36 -30.43 8.67
N MET A 70 -2.23 -29.72 8.53
CA MET A 70 -2.18 -28.26 8.35
C MET A 70 -2.07 -27.85 6.87
N TRP A 71 -1.99 -28.83 5.97
CA TRP A 71 -1.89 -28.61 4.54
C TRP A 71 -3.27 -28.41 3.92
N ARG A 72 -3.47 -27.30 3.20
CA ARG A 72 -4.69 -27.03 2.43
C ARG A 72 -4.72 -27.82 1.13
N ASN A 73 -5.85 -28.43 0.83
CA ASN A 73 -6.18 -29.05 -0.44
C ASN A 73 -7.26 -28.26 -1.19
N PRO A 74 -7.32 -28.36 -2.53
CA PRO A 74 -8.44 -27.81 -3.29
C PRO A 74 -9.78 -28.40 -2.83
N GLY A 75 -10.80 -27.55 -2.73
CA GLY A 75 -12.13 -27.92 -2.23
C GLY A 75 -12.24 -28.10 -0.70
N ASP A 76 -11.18 -27.85 0.07
CA ASP A 76 -11.27 -27.88 1.54
C ASP A 76 -12.20 -26.76 2.04
N GLU A 77 -13.23 -27.13 2.80
CA GLU A 77 -14.16 -26.23 3.47
C GLU A 77 -14.16 -26.48 4.98
N PRO A 78 -13.27 -25.83 5.75
CA PRO A 78 -13.27 -25.95 7.21
C PRO A 78 -14.56 -25.43 7.83
N ILE A 79 -14.93 -25.97 9.00
CA ILE A 79 -16.14 -25.55 9.71
C ILE A 79 -15.86 -24.28 10.51
N PHE A 80 -16.34 -23.15 10.01
CA PHE A 80 -16.21 -21.85 10.68
C PHE A 80 -17.46 -21.48 11.49
N THR A 81 -17.28 -20.59 12.48
CA THR A 81 -18.41 -20.02 13.23
C THR A 81 -19.32 -19.16 12.35
N SER A 82 -18.75 -18.54 11.32
CA SER A 82 -19.46 -17.75 10.31
C SER A 82 -18.58 -17.65 9.07
N THR A 83 -19.22 -17.76 7.91
CA THR A 83 -18.58 -17.61 6.61
C THR A 83 -18.99 -16.28 5.98
N LEU A 84 -18.05 -15.62 5.34
CA LEU A 84 -18.27 -14.49 4.43
C LEU A 84 -17.61 -14.85 3.09
N GLU A 85 -18.19 -14.37 2.01
CA GLU A 85 -17.70 -14.60 0.65
C GLU A 85 -17.35 -13.27 -0.02
N LEU A 86 -16.32 -13.30 -0.85
CA LEU A 86 -15.90 -12.19 -1.71
C LEU A 86 -15.59 -12.75 -3.09
N ASP A 87 -16.36 -12.34 -4.10
CA ASP A 87 -15.98 -12.57 -5.49
C ASP A 87 -14.85 -11.59 -5.86
N MET A 88 -13.71 -12.13 -6.27
CA MET A 88 -12.57 -11.32 -6.70
C MET A 88 -12.87 -10.51 -7.96
N ASN A 89 -13.88 -10.87 -8.75
CA ASN A 89 -14.33 -10.10 -9.91
C ASN A 89 -15.02 -8.78 -9.53
N ASP A 90 -15.55 -8.69 -8.31
CA ASP A 90 -16.19 -7.47 -7.79
C ASP A 90 -15.15 -6.46 -7.26
N VAL A 91 -13.88 -6.87 -7.15
CA VAL A 91 -12.80 -6.02 -6.64
C VAL A 91 -12.37 -5.00 -7.70
N GLU A 92 -12.59 -3.72 -7.39
CA GLU A 92 -12.19 -2.58 -8.22
C GLU A 92 -11.10 -1.72 -7.56
N ALA A 93 -10.36 -0.98 -8.38
CA ALA A 93 -9.36 -0.03 -7.92
C ALA A 93 -10.00 1.01 -6.97
N SER A 94 -9.44 1.13 -5.76
CA SER A 94 -10.03 1.90 -4.67
C SER A 94 -8.96 2.62 -3.85
N LEU A 95 -9.36 3.65 -3.10
CA LEU A 95 -8.58 4.28 -2.02
C LEU A 95 -9.32 4.13 -0.68
N ALA A 96 -8.60 4.28 0.42
CA ALA A 96 -9.17 4.36 1.76
C ALA A 96 -8.90 5.74 2.36
N GLY A 97 -9.93 6.40 2.90
CA GLY A 97 -9.79 7.68 3.57
C GLY A 97 -11.01 8.60 3.44
N PRO A 98 -10.87 9.88 3.82
CA PRO A 98 -9.61 10.55 4.16
C PRO A 98 -9.13 10.34 5.60
N LYS A 99 -9.96 9.76 6.49
CA LYS A 99 -9.69 9.73 7.94
C LYS A 99 -9.46 8.33 8.52
N ARG A 100 -10.05 7.28 7.94
CA ARG A 100 -9.99 5.92 8.50
C ARG A 100 -9.70 4.87 7.42
N PRO A 101 -8.99 3.77 7.73
CA PRO A 101 -8.62 2.73 6.77
C PRO A 101 -9.81 1.95 6.20
N GLN A 102 -10.93 1.87 6.93
CA GLN A 102 -12.15 1.22 6.46
C GLN A 102 -13.01 2.09 5.53
N ASP A 103 -12.68 3.38 5.37
CA ASP A 103 -13.42 4.31 4.52
C ASP A 103 -13.06 4.09 3.04
N ARG A 104 -13.46 2.94 2.48
CA ARG A 104 -13.22 2.56 1.08
C ARG A 104 -14.01 3.47 0.13
N VAL A 105 -13.33 3.99 -0.88
CA VAL A 105 -13.90 4.76 -1.99
C VAL A 105 -13.36 4.21 -3.30
N ALA A 106 -14.25 3.86 -4.24
CA ALA A 106 -13.84 3.48 -5.58
C ALA A 106 -13.05 4.63 -6.24
N LEU A 107 -11.98 4.30 -6.98
CA LEU A 107 -11.08 5.33 -7.53
C LEU A 107 -11.81 6.40 -8.38
N PRO A 108 -12.81 6.06 -9.22
CA PRO A 108 -13.60 7.05 -9.96
C PRO A 108 -14.41 8.00 -9.06
N ASP A 109 -14.77 7.58 -7.86
CA ASP A 109 -15.62 8.33 -6.93
C ASP A 109 -14.85 9.22 -5.96
N VAL A 110 -13.51 9.13 -5.93
CA VAL A 110 -12.65 9.91 -5.03
C VAL A 110 -12.93 11.43 -5.10
N PRO A 111 -13.07 12.07 -6.27
CA PRO A 111 -13.39 13.51 -6.33
C PRO A 111 -14.71 13.85 -5.64
N LYS A 112 -15.74 13.01 -5.82
CA LYS A 112 -17.07 13.19 -5.21
C LYS A 112 -17.02 12.99 -3.70
N ALA A 113 -16.33 11.94 -3.24
CA ALA A 113 -16.16 11.65 -1.82
C ALA A 113 -15.36 12.76 -1.10
N PHE A 114 -14.32 13.29 -1.76
CA PHE A 114 -13.53 14.42 -1.24
C PHE A 114 -14.39 15.67 -1.06
N ALA A 115 -15.20 16.03 -2.08
CA ALA A 115 -16.11 17.17 -2.00
C ALA A 115 -17.13 17.01 -0.85
N ALA A 116 -17.76 15.83 -0.73
CA ALA A 116 -18.72 15.56 0.33
C ALA A 116 -18.09 15.59 1.74
N SER A 117 -16.87 15.06 1.90
CA SER A 117 -16.15 15.12 3.18
C SER A 117 -15.88 16.57 3.62
N ASN A 118 -15.63 17.48 2.68
CA ASN A 118 -15.38 18.89 2.98
C ASN A 118 -16.66 19.63 3.42
N GLU A 119 -17.82 19.27 2.87
CA GLU A 119 -19.12 19.87 3.24
C GLU A 119 -19.57 19.46 4.65
N LEU A 120 -19.22 18.25 5.08
CA LEU A 120 -19.61 17.68 6.37
C LEU A 120 -18.74 18.14 7.55
N GLU A 121 -17.62 18.84 7.33
CA GLU A 121 -16.80 19.39 8.40
C GLU A 121 -17.50 20.58 9.07
N VAL A 122 -18.22 20.28 10.16
CA VAL A 122 -19.09 21.18 10.95
C VAL A 122 -18.39 22.44 11.53
N ASN A 123 -17.06 22.50 11.46
CA ASN A 123 -16.24 23.64 11.89
C ASN A 123 -15.74 24.53 10.74
N ALA A 124 -16.22 24.35 9.51
CA ALA A 124 -15.77 25.13 8.36
C ALA A 124 -16.29 26.58 8.38
N THR A 125 -15.62 27.44 9.14
CA THR A 125 -15.63 28.91 8.99
C THR A 125 -15.13 29.38 7.61
N HIS A 126 -14.76 28.48 6.71
CA HIS A 126 -14.20 28.77 5.40
C HIS A 126 -14.92 28.00 4.28
N LYS A 127 -16.14 28.42 3.93
CA LYS A 127 -16.87 27.95 2.74
C LYS A 127 -16.20 28.33 1.40
N ASN A 128 -15.18 29.19 1.43
CA ASN A 128 -14.38 29.60 0.26
C ASN A 128 -12.91 29.22 0.48
N ARG A 129 -12.56 27.94 0.29
CA ARG A 129 -11.16 27.48 0.28
C ARG A 129 -10.50 27.94 -1.03
N GLN A 130 -9.92 29.13 -1.01
CA GLN A 130 -9.17 29.67 -2.15
C GLN A 130 -7.78 29.02 -2.21
N PRO A 131 -7.20 28.85 -3.42
CA PRO A 131 -5.81 28.42 -3.55
C PRO A 131 -4.88 29.31 -2.72
N VAL A 132 -3.90 28.69 -2.05
CA VAL A 132 -2.91 29.42 -1.26
C VAL A 132 -1.68 29.66 -2.10
N ASP A 133 -1.31 30.93 -2.28
CA ASP A 133 -0.04 31.31 -2.89
C ASP A 133 1.12 30.94 -1.96
N TYR A 134 2.14 30.28 -2.50
CA TYR A 134 3.37 30.00 -1.77
C TYR A 134 4.59 30.12 -2.69
N VAL A 135 5.75 30.41 -2.10
CA VAL A 135 7.01 30.54 -2.81
C VAL A 135 7.93 29.39 -2.43
N MET A 136 8.46 28.70 -3.44
CA MET A 136 9.43 27.63 -3.26
C MET A 136 10.57 27.82 -4.27
N ASN A 137 11.81 27.87 -3.76
CA ASN A 137 13.01 28.10 -4.58
C ASN A 137 12.89 29.33 -5.50
N GLY A 138 12.34 30.44 -4.99
CA GLY A 138 12.16 31.68 -5.75
C GLY A 138 11.01 31.68 -6.77
N HIS A 139 10.28 30.57 -6.91
CA HIS A 139 9.13 30.46 -7.81
C HIS A 139 7.83 30.52 -7.02
N GLN A 140 6.87 31.30 -7.52
CA GLN A 140 5.53 31.40 -6.94
C GLN A 140 4.63 30.31 -7.53
N TYR A 141 3.86 29.66 -6.65
CA TYR A 141 2.95 28.58 -6.99
C TYR A 141 1.61 28.79 -6.26
N GLN A 142 0.54 28.23 -6.81
CA GLN A 142 -0.76 28.15 -6.15
C GLN A 142 -1.04 26.72 -5.73
N LEU A 143 -1.35 26.53 -4.45
CA LEU A 143 -1.74 25.24 -3.90
C LEU A 143 -3.28 25.20 -3.76
N PRO A 144 -4.00 24.49 -4.66
CA PRO A 144 -5.44 24.33 -4.53
C PRO A 144 -5.80 23.39 -3.37
N ASP A 145 -7.06 23.44 -2.93
CA ASP A 145 -7.59 22.42 -2.01
C ASP A 145 -7.53 21.03 -2.67
N GLY A 146 -7.25 20.00 -1.85
CA GLY A 146 -7.03 18.63 -2.34
C GLY A 146 -5.70 18.40 -3.05
N ALA A 147 -4.80 19.39 -3.11
CA ALA A 147 -3.46 19.19 -3.66
C ALA A 147 -2.69 18.13 -2.86
N VAL A 148 -2.14 17.14 -3.57
CA VAL A 148 -1.23 16.16 -2.95
C VAL A 148 0.06 16.87 -2.57
N VAL A 149 0.42 16.82 -1.29
CA VAL A 149 1.68 17.39 -0.76
C VAL A 149 2.67 16.32 -0.28
N ILE A 150 2.20 15.09 -0.04
CA ILE A 150 3.02 13.92 0.28
C ILE A 150 2.57 12.78 -0.63
N ALA A 151 3.52 12.10 -1.26
CA ALA A 151 3.28 10.87 -2.03
C ALA A 151 4.35 9.85 -1.65
N ALA A 152 4.04 8.91 -0.75
CA ALA A 152 5.02 7.97 -0.22
C ALA A 152 4.69 6.53 -0.64
N ILE A 153 5.63 5.87 -1.33
CA ILE A 153 5.64 4.41 -1.47
C ILE A 153 6.34 3.88 -0.21
N THR A 154 5.54 3.43 0.76
CA THR A 154 5.98 3.07 2.11
C THR A 154 5.21 1.85 2.62
N SER A 155 5.41 1.50 3.89
CA SER A 155 4.82 0.38 4.61
C SER A 155 5.31 -1.00 4.18
N CYS A 156 5.48 -1.90 5.15
CA CYS A 156 5.68 -3.32 4.87
C CYS A 156 4.48 -3.95 4.15
N THR A 157 3.25 -3.44 4.35
CA THR A 157 2.00 -3.94 3.74
C THR A 157 2.10 -4.11 2.22
N ASN A 158 2.72 -3.15 1.54
CA ASN A 158 2.81 -3.11 0.07
C ASN A 158 4.25 -3.26 -0.43
N THR A 159 5.27 -2.82 0.31
CA THR A 159 6.66 -2.91 -0.17
C THR A 159 7.24 -4.32 -0.09
N SER A 160 6.59 -5.24 0.63
CA SER A 160 6.90 -6.68 0.55
C SER A 160 6.37 -7.35 -0.71
N ASN A 161 5.56 -6.65 -1.52
CA ASN A 161 4.89 -7.19 -2.69
C ASN A 161 5.57 -6.71 -3.99
N PRO A 162 6.35 -7.58 -4.66
CA PRO A 162 7.04 -7.21 -5.89
C PRO A 162 6.10 -6.79 -7.02
N SER A 163 4.89 -7.36 -7.10
CA SER A 163 3.95 -7.07 -8.18
C SER A 163 3.58 -5.59 -8.22
N VAL A 164 3.19 -5.01 -7.08
CA VAL A 164 2.79 -3.59 -6.99
C VAL A 164 3.99 -2.64 -7.14
N LEU A 165 5.18 -3.03 -6.68
CA LEU A 165 6.37 -2.18 -6.82
C LEU A 165 6.95 -2.21 -8.24
N MET A 166 6.90 -3.36 -8.91
CA MET A 166 7.20 -3.46 -10.33
C MET A 166 6.19 -2.67 -11.17
N ALA A 167 4.90 -2.75 -10.85
CA ALA A 167 3.87 -1.92 -11.48
C ALA A 167 4.14 -0.42 -11.29
N ALA A 168 4.51 0.00 -10.08
CA ALA A 168 4.88 1.39 -9.80
C ALA A 168 6.08 1.86 -10.64
N GLY A 169 7.13 1.03 -10.74
CA GLY A 169 8.30 1.34 -11.58
C GLY A 169 7.97 1.39 -13.07
N LEU A 170 7.14 0.47 -13.57
CA LEU A 170 6.68 0.46 -14.96
C LEU A 170 5.80 1.68 -15.28
N LEU A 171 4.93 2.07 -14.34
CA LEU A 171 4.12 3.28 -14.45
C LEU A 171 5.01 4.52 -14.48
N ALA A 172 6.01 4.61 -13.60
CA ALA A 172 6.97 5.71 -13.58
C ALA A 172 7.71 5.83 -14.92
N LYS A 173 8.19 4.70 -15.46
CA LYS A 173 8.83 4.63 -16.78
C LYS A 173 7.93 5.17 -17.88
N LYS A 174 6.66 4.74 -17.92
CA LYS A 174 5.69 5.21 -18.90
C LYS A 174 5.42 6.71 -18.75
N ALA A 175 5.23 7.19 -17.53
CA ALA A 175 4.96 8.60 -17.26
C ALA A 175 6.13 9.50 -17.72
N VAL A 176 7.36 9.15 -17.33
CA VAL A 176 8.58 9.88 -17.74
C VAL A 176 8.75 9.86 -19.27
N THR A 177 8.54 8.72 -19.92
CA THR A 177 8.65 8.61 -21.38
C THR A 177 7.63 9.50 -22.10
N LEU A 178 6.47 9.75 -21.48
CA LEU A 178 5.44 10.67 -21.97
C LEU A 178 5.70 12.13 -21.55
N GLY A 179 6.84 12.44 -20.91
CA GLY A 179 7.21 13.78 -20.48
C GLY A 179 6.44 14.28 -19.24
N LEU A 180 5.72 13.40 -18.54
CA LEU A 180 5.00 13.76 -17.33
C LEU A 180 5.99 14.00 -16.18
N LYS A 181 5.68 15.01 -15.36
CA LYS A 181 6.49 15.40 -14.20
C LYS A 181 5.60 15.54 -12.98
N ARG A 182 6.16 15.20 -11.81
CA ARG A 182 5.55 15.49 -10.52
C ARG A 182 5.50 17.00 -10.28
N GLN A 183 4.42 17.48 -9.69
CA GLN A 183 4.33 18.87 -9.24
C GLN A 183 5.40 19.20 -8.19
N PRO A 184 6.14 20.32 -8.28
CA PRO A 184 7.35 20.57 -7.48
C PRO A 184 7.18 20.44 -5.97
N TRP A 185 6.04 20.82 -5.41
CA TRP A 185 5.76 20.81 -3.97
C TRP A 185 5.52 19.44 -3.35
N VAL A 186 5.25 18.43 -4.17
CA VAL A 186 4.94 17.08 -3.68
C VAL A 186 6.19 16.46 -3.06
N LYS A 187 6.14 16.13 -1.77
CA LYS A 187 7.19 15.34 -1.14
C LYS A 187 7.00 13.87 -1.50
N ALA A 188 7.64 13.45 -2.60
CA ALA A 188 7.68 12.06 -3.01
C ALA A 188 8.78 11.29 -2.26
N SER A 189 8.56 10.00 -1.98
CA SER A 189 9.56 9.15 -1.32
C SER A 189 9.31 7.66 -1.55
N LEU A 190 10.38 6.87 -1.61
CA LEU A 190 10.36 5.41 -1.61
C LEU A 190 11.07 4.89 -0.36
N ALA A 191 10.34 4.19 0.50
CA ALA A 191 10.83 3.61 1.74
C ALA A 191 10.46 2.13 1.84
N PRO A 192 11.25 1.24 1.22
CA PRO A 192 10.95 -0.19 1.20
C PRO A 192 11.31 -0.88 2.51
N GLY A 193 10.63 -1.99 2.82
CA GLY A 193 10.93 -2.81 4.00
C GLY A 193 12.25 -3.60 3.93
N SER A 194 12.85 -3.74 2.74
CA SER A 194 14.07 -4.54 2.54
C SER A 194 14.89 -4.06 1.34
N LYS A 195 16.19 -4.36 1.34
CA LYS A 195 17.13 -4.11 0.23
C LYS A 195 16.76 -4.86 -1.05
N VAL A 196 16.11 -6.03 -0.91
CA VAL A 196 15.65 -6.85 -2.05
C VAL A 196 14.81 -6.03 -3.03
N VAL A 197 14.02 -5.07 -2.52
CA VAL A 197 13.22 -4.16 -3.33
C VAL A 197 14.09 -3.31 -4.26
N SER A 198 15.09 -2.65 -3.69
CA SER A 198 16.01 -1.81 -4.46
C SER A 198 16.76 -2.65 -5.49
N ASP A 199 17.14 -3.88 -5.13
CA ASP A 199 17.89 -4.78 -6.02
C ASP A 199 17.08 -5.18 -7.26
N TYR A 200 15.80 -5.60 -7.10
CA TYR A 200 15.01 -5.99 -8.27
C TYR A 200 14.60 -4.77 -9.11
N LEU A 201 14.33 -3.61 -8.51
CA LEU A 201 14.03 -2.38 -9.26
C LEU A 201 15.23 -1.91 -10.08
N ALA A 202 16.44 -2.04 -9.51
CA ALA A 202 17.68 -1.72 -10.21
C ALA A 202 17.96 -2.71 -11.34
N LYS A 203 17.82 -4.03 -11.10
CA LYS A 203 17.95 -5.08 -12.13
C LYS A 203 16.95 -4.89 -13.27
N ALA A 204 15.72 -4.50 -12.96
CA ALA A 204 14.69 -4.17 -13.95
C ALA A 204 14.91 -2.82 -14.65
N LYS A 205 15.91 -2.04 -14.24
CA LYS A 205 16.23 -0.69 -14.75
C LYS A 205 15.06 0.28 -14.59
N LEU A 206 14.31 0.17 -13.49
CA LEU A 206 13.16 1.02 -13.17
C LEU A 206 13.52 2.16 -12.21
N THR A 207 14.57 2.01 -11.40
CA THR A 207 15.01 3.01 -10.41
C THR A 207 15.18 4.43 -10.99
N PRO A 208 15.84 4.65 -12.15
CA PRO A 208 16.03 6.01 -12.67
C PRO A 208 14.71 6.75 -12.95
N TYR A 209 13.67 6.03 -13.36
CA TYR A 209 12.36 6.63 -13.65
C TYR A 209 11.58 6.97 -12.37
N LEU A 210 11.72 6.15 -11.32
CA LEU A 210 11.20 6.46 -9.99
C LEU A 210 11.91 7.71 -9.43
N ASP A 211 13.23 7.76 -9.56
CA ASP A 211 14.06 8.89 -9.12
C ASP A 211 13.70 10.19 -9.84
N GLU A 212 13.44 10.15 -11.15
CA GLU A 212 13.04 11.32 -11.94
C GLU A 212 11.69 11.90 -11.48
N LEU A 213 10.77 11.04 -11.04
CA LEU A 213 9.51 11.46 -10.43
C LEU A 213 9.65 11.83 -8.93
N GLY A 214 10.84 11.73 -8.36
CA GLY A 214 11.14 12.06 -6.97
C GLY A 214 10.86 10.95 -5.96
N PHE A 215 10.57 9.73 -6.41
CA PHE A 215 10.46 8.54 -5.54
C PHE A 215 11.84 7.95 -5.24
N ASN A 216 12.76 8.81 -4.80
CA ASN A 216 14.09 8.38 -4.40
C ASN A 216 14.04 7.49 -3.16
N LEU A 217 14.98 6.56 -3.05
CA LEU A 217 15.17 5.77 -1.84
C LEU A 217 15.54 6.68 -0.67
N VAL A 218 14.65 6.83 0.30
CA VAL A 218 14.88 7.66 1.50
C VAL A 218 15.36 6.86 2.71
N GLY A 219 15.22 5.53 2.67
CA GLY A 219 15.68 4.64 3.72
C GLY A 219 14.89 3.32 3.75
N TYR A 220 15.37 2.36 4.54
CA TYR A 220 14.70 1.09 4.77
C TYR A 220 14.02 1.12 6.14
N GLY A 221 12.68 1.09 6.17
CA GLY A 221 11.91 1.13 7.42
C GLY A 221 10.56 1.83 7.29
N CYS A 222 9.87 1.99 8.42
CA CYS A 222 8.46 2.39 8.44
C CYS A 222 8.20 3.82 7.92
N THR A 223 9.08 4.79 8.20
CA THR A 223 9.00 6.19 7.68
C THR A 223 7.58 6.80 7.76
N THR A 224 7.04 7.30 6.65
CA THR A 224 5.71 7.91 6.55
C THR A 224 4.59 7.00 7.05
N CYS A 225 4.73 5.67 6.97
CA CYS A 225 3.71 4.72 7.46
C CYS A 225 3.38 4.90 8.95
N ILE A 226 4.35 5.30 9.77
CA ILE A 226 4.17 5.55 11.21
C ILE A 226 4.12 7.04 11.54
N GLY A 227 3.87 7.89 10.54
CA GLY A 227 3.84 9.35 10.71
C GLY A 227 5.22 10.03 10.67
N ASN A 228 6.32 9.28 10.50
CA ASN A 228 7.67 9.85 10.35
C ASN A 228 7.90 10.36 8.91
N SER A 229 7.06 11.30 8.48
CA SER A 229 7.05 11.87 7.13
C SER A 229 8.03 13.03 6.95
N GLY A 230 8.54 13.62 8.04
CA GLY A 230 9.45 14.76 8.02
C GLY A 230 8.81 16.06 7.50
N PRO A 231 9.57 17.18 7.43
CA PRO A 231 9.01 18.47 7.07
C PRO A 231 8.58 18.54 5.60
N LEU A 232 7.54 19.33 5.32
CA LEU A 232 7.13 19.68 3.95
C LEU A 232 8.00 20.82 3.39
N PRO A 233 8.33 20.82 2.08
CA PRO A 233 9.10 21.90 1.45
C PRO A 233 8.43 23.28 1.58
N ILE A 234 7.10 23.31 1.59
CA ILE A 234 6.30 24.54 1.67
C ILE A 234 6.38 25.23 3.05
N LEU A 235 6.82 24.52 4.10
CA LEU A 235 6.87 25.01 5.47
C LEU A 235 8.26 25.60 5.82
N SER A 236 8.77 26.53 5.03
CA SER A 236 9.95 27.31 5.45
C SER A 236 9.53 28.43 6.43
N LYS A 237 9.66 28.16 7.73
CA LYS A 237 9.69 29.02 8.96
C LYS A 237 8.73 30.22 9.15
N ARG A 238 7.96 30.71 8.17
CA ARG A 238 7.14 31.94 8.31
C ARG A 238 5.62 31.73 8.34
N GLN A 239 5.11 30.54 8.04
CA GLN A 239 3.66 30.27 7.97
C GLN A 239 3.13 29.26 9.01
N SER A 240 3.98 28.72 9.88
CA SER A 240 3.63 27.67 10.85
C SER A 240 2.70 28.10 12.00
N LYS A 241 2.15 29.32 11.97
CA LYS A 241 1.22 29.82 13.00
C LYS A 241 -0.25 29.89 12.55
N LYS A 242 -0.59 29.53 11.31
CA LYS A 242 -1.96 29.68 10.80
C LYS A 242 -2.55 28.49 10.05
N ALA A 243 -1.85 27.36 9.96
CA ALA A 243 -2.32 26.19 9.21
C ALA A 243 -2.07 24.89 9.98
N ILE A 244 -2.62 24.80 11.19
CA ILE A 244 -3.06 23.56 11.84
C ILE A 244 -4.33 23.92 12.61
#